data_AF-A0A1Y2SHF6-F1
#
_entry.id   AF-A0A1Y2SHF6-F1
#
_cell.length_a   1.000
_cell.length_b   1.000
_cell.length_c   1.000
_cell.angle_alpha   90.00
_cell.angle_beta   90.00
_cell.angle_gamma   90.00
#
_symmetry.space_group_name_H-M   'P 1'
#
loop_
_entity.id
_entity.type
_entity.pdbx_description
1 polymer ?
#
loop_
_entity_poly.entity_id
_entity_poly.type
_entity_poly.pdbx_seq_one_letter_code
_entity_poly.pdbx_strand_id
1 'polypeptide(L)'
;MVPRSPLKSGNNKMMLGESVATDTVQEAKKSNVTGGNPDGTVKGIADDFTITSETPEKDADGSLAIIVKKTAPDPIKLTINTTVAGGQSVGGVPVTIKMTAMNRQKKSDTVTVKLETEEGVLTGNADSYTGHTDEKGNLVINVTDPDGLGTRTTLSITVNDGAKQLTKTQDVIFTVLTSPDIPLANYWGHMEKTVNDGSNTFYRPLLAKEIDSTLSILTWERNNELWGAAQWNRINNYCQNNLGANLPTIVEAKKLAEVNLSSPEHYLYTHYGWPVNTKKAFFIWTSELDPNTLSISIIGLNNNQASDSGSKNAGGGGRYIIICRK
;
A
#
# COMPACT_ATOMS: atom_id res chain seq x y z
N MET A 1 -61.98 -50.37 -62.07
CA MET A 1 -62.08 -49.35 -61.00
C MET A 1 -61.44 -48.06 -61.50
N VAL A 2 -62.31 -47.05 -61.64
CA VAL A 2 -62.22 -45.57 -61.77
C VAL A 2 -60.96 -44.86 -62.35
N PRO A 3 -61.10 -43.79 -63.19
CA PRO A 3 -60.05 -43.22 -64.06
C PRO A 3 -59.69 -41.72 -63.81
N ARG A 4 -58.77 -41.17 -64.65
CA ARG A 4 -58.54 -39.75 -65.06
C ARG A 4 -57.93 -38.71 -64.07
N SER A 5 -56.93 -37.96 -64.56
CA SER A 5 -56.32 -36.70 -64.04
C SER A 5 -57.22 -35.45 -64.25
N PRO A 6 -56.79 -34.16 -64.02
CA PRO A 6 -55.95 -33.48 -62.99
C PRO A 6 -56.63 -32.18 -62.39
N LEU A 7 -56.10 -31.51 -61.33
CA LEU A 7 -56.09 -30.03 -61.07
C LEU A 7 -55.59 -29.58 -59.65
N LYS A 8 -55.12 -28.32 -59.61
CA LYS A 8 -54.38 -27.51 -58.59
C LYS A 8 -55.02 -27.23 -57.21
N SER A 9 -54.15 -26.82 -56.26
CA SER A 9 -54.20 -25.58 -55.42
C SER A 9 -54.28 -25.76 -53.89
N GLY A 10 -53.36 -25.10 -53.15
CA GLY A 10 -53.60 -24.75 -51.73
C GLY A 10 -52.38 -24.38 -50.85
N ASN A 11 -52.08 -23.08 -50.79
CA ASN A 11 -51.55 -22.29 -49.65
C ASN A 11 -50.04 -22.20 -49.28
N ASN A 12 -49.51 -21.02 -49.61
CA ASN A 12 -48.35 -20.29 -49.07
C ASN A 12 -48.17 -20.32 -47.54
N LYS A 13 -46.91 -20.27 -47.06
CA LYS A 13 -46.31 -19.07 -46.43
C LYS A 13 -44.82 -19.28 -46.07
N MET A 14 -43.99 -18.38 -46.60
CA MET A 14 -42.67 -18.03 -46.06
C MET A 14 -42.82 -17.39 -44.66
N MET A 15 -41.89 -17.68 -43.75
CA MET A 15 -41.56 -16.89 -42.56
C MET A 15 -40.03 -16.98 -42.41
N LEU A 16 -39.26 -16.10 -43.06
CA LEU A 16 -38.71 -14.86 -42.50
C LEU A 16 -38.07 -15.06 -41.12
N GLY A 17 -36.73 -15.03 -41.10
CA GLY A 17 -35.94 -14.92 -39.89
C GLY A 17 -36.28 -13.65 -39.14
N GLU A 18 -36.11 -13.69 -37.83
CA GLU A 18 -36.17 -12.51 -36.98
C GLU A 18 -34.99 -11.60 -37.30
N SER A 19 -35.17 -10.78 -38.32
CA SER A 19 -34.49 -9.50 -38.42
C SER A 19 -35.03 -8.64 -37.28
N VAL A 20 -34.25 -8.48 -36.21
CA VAL A 20 -34.50 -7.40 -35.24
C VAL A 20 -34.39 -6.10 -36.02
N ALA A 21 -35.55 -5.47 -36.24
CA ALA A 21 -35.64 -4.16 -36.85
C ALA A 21 -34.94 -3.16 -35.93
N THR A 22 -33.70 -2.80 -36.24
CA THR A 22 -33.10 -1.58 -35.73
C THR A 22 -33.88 -0.42 -36.33
N ASP A 23 -34.74 0.16 -35.51
CA ASP A 23 -35.48 1.38 -35.82
C ASP A 23 -34.48 2.48 -36.23
N THR A 24 -34.55 2.87 -37.49
CA THR A 24 -33.64 3.86 -38.11
C THR A 24 -33.85 5.26 -37.52
N VAL A 25 -34.96 5.47 -36.79
CA VAL A 25 -35.22 6.70 -36.02
C VAL A 25 -34.46 6.72 -34.70
N GLN A 26 -34.10 5.56 -34.13
CA GLN A 26 -33.21 5.51 -32.96
C GLN A 26 -31.77 5.89 -33.31
N GLU A 27 -31.29 5.65 -34.53
CA GLU A 27 -29.91 6.02 -34.91
C GLU A 27 -29.70 7.53 -35.05
N ALA A 28 -30.74 8.28 -35.45
CA ALA A 28 -30.67 9.75 -35.49
C ALA A 28 -30.67 10.40 -34.08
N LYS A 29 -30.93 9.63 -33.02
CA LYS A 29 -30.87 10.07 -31.61
C LYS A 29 -29.84 9.31 -30.77
N LYS A 30 -29.08 8.37 -31.35
CA LYS A 30 -28.06 7.57 -30.63
C LYS A 30 -26.74 8.32 -30.57
N SER A 31 -26.58 9.14 -29.55
CA SER A 31 -25.26 9.48 -29.04
C SER A 31 -24.53 8.19 -28.66
N ASN A 32 -23.46 7.83 -29.36
CA ASN A 32 -22.38 6.95 -28.86
C ASN A 32 -22.77 5.57 -28.27
N VAL A 33 -23.65 4.77 -28.89
CA VAL A 33 -23.99 3.39 -28.44
C VAL A 33 -23.67 2.36 -29.53
N THR A 34 -22.79 1.39 -29.26
CA THR A 34 -22.39 0.33 -30.24
C THR A 34 -22.68 -1.12 -29.80
N GLY A 35 -23.46 -1.32 -28.73
CA GLY A 35 -23.83 -2.66 -28.26
C GLY A 35 -24.39 -2.65 -26.83
N GLY A 36 -24.51 -3.82 -26.22
CA GLY A 36 -24.80 -3.99 -24.79
C GLY A 36 -23.57 -4.44 -24.01
N ASN A 37 -23.50 -4.11 -22.73
CA ASN A 37 -22.56 -4.69 -21.78
C ASN A 37 -22.92 -6.16 -21.50
N PRO A 38 -21.99 -6.97 -20.92
CA PRO A 38 -22.26 -8.38 -20.64
C PRO A 38 -23.49 -8.66 -19.76
N ASP A 39 -23.91 -7.68 -18.95
CA ASP A 39 -25.09 -7.74 -18.08
C ASP A 39 -26.38 -7.30 -18.78
N GLY A 40 -26.32 -6.93 -20.05
CA GLY A 40 -27.45 -6.48 -20.86
C GLY A 40 -27.73 -4.97 -20.80
N THR A 41 -26.95 -4.19 -20.03
CA THR A 41 -27.09 -2.73 -20.02
C THR A 41 -26.61 -2.10 -21.33
N VAL A 42 -27.10 -0.90 -21.64
CA VAL A 42 -26.69 -0.17 -22.85
C VAL A 42 -25.25 0.29 -22.70
N LYS A 43 -24.42 -0.01 -23.69
CA LYS A 43 -23.01 0.36 -23.68
C LYS A 43 -22.78 1.76 -24.24
N GLY A 44 -22.27 2.66 -23.39
CA GLY A 44 -21.86 4.00 -23.79
C GLY A 44 -20.45 4.04 -24.37
N ILE A 45 -20.14 5.15 -25.07
CA ILE A 45 -18.79 5.50 -25.52
C ILE A 45 -18.48 6.92 -25.04
N ALA A 46 -17.41 7.04 -24.24
CA ALA A 46 -16.90 8.31 -23.76
C ALA A 46 -15.92 8.95 -24.74
N ASP A 47 -15.92 10.28 -24.81
CA ASP A 47 -14.88 11.06 -25.49
C ASP A 47 -13.80 11.55 -24.51
N ASP A 48 -14.12 11.67 -23.21
CA ASP A 48 -13.17 11.88 -22.11
C ASP A 48 -13.75 11.35 -20.79
N PHE A 49 -12.92 11.24 -19.75
CA PHE A 49 -13.37 10.91 -18.40
C PHE A 49 -12.52 11.59 -17.33
N THR A 50 -13.06 11.84 -16.15
CA THR A 50 -12.31 12.39 -15.01
C THR A 50 -12.15 11.34 -13.92
N ILE A 51 -11.10 11.50 -13.10
CA ILE A 51 -10.93 10.77 -11.84
C ILE A 51 -10.97 11.84 -10.75
N THR A 52 -11.97 11.77 -9.89
CA THR A 52 -12.12 12.66 -8.73
C THR A 52 -11.82 11.89 -7.46
N SER A 53 -11.02 12.49 -6.57
CA SER A 53 -10.49 11.85 -5.37
C SER A 53 -10.06 12.89 -4.34
N GLU A 54 -9.57 12.43 -3.20
CA GLU A 54 -8.78 13.27 -2.28
C GLU A 54 -7.58 13.90 -2.99
N THR A 55 -7.16 15.08 -2.53
CA THR A 55 -6.09 15.82 -3.18
C THR A 55 -4.77 15.05 -3.08
N PRO A 56 -4.14 14.66 -4.21
CA PRO A 56 -2.85 14.01 -4.17
C PRO A 56 -1.78 14.92 -3.54
N GLU A 57 -0.93 14.34 -2.70
CA GLU A 57 0.18 15.02 -2.05
C GLU A 57 1.51 14.66 -2.72
N LYS A 58 2.53 15.51 -2.52
CA LYS A 58 3.88 15.22 -3.01
C LYS A 58 4.58 14.25 -2.07
N ASP A 59 5.01 13.11 -2.60
CA ASP A 59 5.98 12.22 -1.94
C ASP A 59 7.37 12.89 -1.92
N ALA A 60 8.29 12.32 -1.15
CA ALA A 60 9.66 12.79 -1.00
C ALA A 60 10.46 12.87 -2.32
N ASP A 61 10.08 12.09 -3.34
CA ASP A 61 10.67 12.17 -4.68
C ASP A 61 10.00 13.21 -5.61
N GLY A 62 9.00 13.94 -5.09
CA GLY A 62 8.27 15.01 -5.77
C GLY A 62 7.07 14.55 -6.60
N SER A 63 6.86 13.24 -6.74
CA SER A 63 5.71 12.69 -7.45
C SER A 63 4.43 12.77 -6.62
N LEU A 64 3.27 12.78 -7.28
CA LEU A 64 1.98 12.88 -6.62
C LEU A 64 1.35 11.50 -6.37
N ALA A 65 0.78 11.31 -5.19
CA ALA A 65 -0.04 10.15 -4.85
C ALA A 65 -1.07 10.54 -3.78
N ILE A 66 -2.15 9.77 -3.66
CA ILE A 66 -3.02 9.84 -2.47
C ILE A 66 -2.35 9.01 -1.39
N ILE A 67 -1.96 9.63 -0.28
CA ILE A 67 -1.17 9.00 0.78
C ILE A 67 -2.02 8.91 2.03
N VAL A 68 -2.31 7.70 2.49
CA VAL A 68 -3.06 7.46 3.72
C VAL A 68 -2.35 6.45 4.60
N LYS A 69 -2.74 6.37 5.87
CA LYS A 69 -2.33 5.23 6.72
C LYS A 69 -3.11 4.00 6.29
N LYS A 70 -2.44 2.85 6.25
CA LYS A 70 -3.10 1.55 6.03
C LYS A 70 -4.27 1.29 7.00
N THR A 71 -4.19 1.84 8.20
CA THR A 71 -5.19 1.73 9.26
C THR A 71 -6.20 2.88 9.27
N ALA A 72 -6.24 3.72 8.23
CA ALA A 72 -7.26 4.75 8.10
C ALA A 72 -8.66 4.10 8.15
N PRO A 73 -9.61 4.70 8.90
CA PRO A 73 -10.95 4.13 9.05
C PRO A 73 -11.74 4.17 7.74
N ASP A 74 -11.50 5.20 6.93
CA ASP A 74 -12.19 5.43 5.66
C ASP A 74 -11.31 4.98 4.49
N PRO A 75 -11.88 4.31 3.48
CA PRO A 75 -11.18 3.95 2.25
C PRO A 75 -10.89 5.20 1.41
N ILE A 76 -9.88 5.11 0.53
CA ILE A 76 -9.71 6.13 -0.51
C ILE A 76 -10.87 5.97 -1.50
N LYS A 77 -11.67 7.01 -1.66
CA LYS A 77 -12.78 7.04 -2.62
C LYS A 77 -12.35 7.63 -3.95
N LEU A 78 -12.45 6.86 -5.02
CA LEU A 78 -12.23 7.32 -6.40
C LEU A 78 -13.55 7.34 -7.16
N THR A 79 -13.85 8.46 -7.80
CA THR A 79 -15.01 8.61 -8.69
C THR A 79 -14.53 8.81 -10.11
N ILE A 80 -14.80 7.82 -10.96
CA ILE A 80 -14.59 7.90 -12.39
C ILE A 80 -15.87 8.44 -13.01
N ASN A 81 -15.82 9.58 -13.71
CA ASN A 81 -16.97 10.11 -14.46
C ASN A 81 -16.65 10.15 -15.96
N THR A 82 -17.45 9.47 -16.78
CA THR A 82 -17.30 9.41 -18.23
C THR A 82 -18.18 10.44 -18.94
N THR A 83 -17.63 11.15 -19.93
CA THR A 83 -18.31 12.26 -20.62
C THR A 83 -18.16 12.18 -22.14
N VAL A 84 -19.10 12.78 -22.86
CA VAL A 84 -19.01 13.03 -24.31
C VAL A 84 -18.50 14.44 -24.60
N ALA A 85 -18.17 14.70 -25.87
CA ALA A 85 -17.89 16.04 -26.36
C ALA A 85 -19.02 17.02 -25.95
N GLY A 86 -18.67 18.07 -25.22
CA GLY A 86 -19.62 18.99 -24.59
C GLY A 86 -19.81 18.81 -23.08
N GLY A 87 -19.16 17.81 -22.48
CA GLY A 87 -19.06 17.65 -21.02
C GLY A 87 -20.26 16.96 -20.35
N GLN A 88 -21.24 16.50 -21.13
CA GLN A 88 -22.35 15.73 -20.60
C GLN A 88 -21.89 14.31 -20.24
N SER A 89 -22.28 13.81 -19.07
CA SER A 89 -21.95 12.45 -18.65
C SER A 89 -22.65 11.39 -19.52
N VAL A 90 -21.96 10.28 -19.75
CA VAL A 90 -22.45 9.13 -20.52
C VAL A 90 -22.27 7.85 -19.71
N GLY A 91 -23.37 7.13 -19.52
CA GLY A 91 -23.43 5.91 -18.72
C GLY A 91 -23.09 4.62 -19.47
N GLY A 92 -22.91 3.53 -18.70
CA GLY A 92 -22.67 2.19 -19.23
C GLY A 92 -21.37 2.04 -20.01
N VAL A 93 -20.39 2.92 -19.79
CA VAL A 93 -19.11 2.91 -20.51
C VAL A 93 -18.22 1.81 -19.92
N PRO A 94 -17.67 0.89 -20.73
CA PRO A 94 -16.77 -0.14 -20.23
C PRO A 94 -15.55 0.46 -19.56
N VAL A 95 -15.14 -0.12 -18.43
CA VAL A 95 -13.96 0.26 -17.66
C VAL A 95 -13.09 -0.96 -17.40
N THR A 96 -11.79 -0.81 -17.57
CA THR A 96 -10.76 -1.75 -17.12
C THR A 96 -9.82 -1.02 -16.18
N ILE A 97 -9.52 -1.61 -15.02
CA ILE A 97 -8.53 -1.10 -14.07
C ILE A 97 -7.43 -2.14 -13.94
N LYS A 98 -6.21 -1.77 -14.29
CA LYS A 98 -5.00 -2.58 -14.08
C LYS A 98 -4.11 -1.92 -13.05
N MET A 99 -3.60 -2.70 -12.11
CA MET A 99 -2.76 -2.22 -11.04
C MET A 99 -1.34 -2.74 -11.16
N THR A 100 -0.37 -1.90 -10.84
CA THR A 100 1.01 -2.30 -10.62
C THR A 100 1.46 -1.75 -9.27
N ALA A 101 2.35 -2.47 -8.59
CA ALA A 101 2.90 -2.03 -7.32
C ALA A 101 4.42 -1.94 -7.38
N MET A 102 4.97 -0.97 -6.67
CA MET A 102 6.40 -0.90 -6.38
C MET A 102 6.63 -0.55 -4.92
N ASN A 103 7.80 -0.91 -4.42
CA ASN A 103 8.29 -0.44 -3.13
C ASN A 103 8.97 0.92 -3.25
N ARG A 104 9.35 1.52 -2.11
CA ARG A 104 9.89 2.89 -2.05
C ARG A 104 11.24 3.03 -2.75
N GLN A 105 11.91 1.90 -2.98
CA GLN A 105 13.18 1.83 -3.71
C GLN A 105 12.97 1.57 -5.21
N LYS A 106 11.75 1.79 -5.73
CA LYS A 106 11.36 1.68 -7.14
C LYS A 106 11.55 0.27 -7.72
N LYS A 107 11.47 -0.76 -6.86
CA LYS A 107 11.45 -2.16 -7.30
C LYS A 107 10.00 -2.61 -7.41
N SER A 108 9.69 -3.36 -8.46
CA SER A 108 8.39 -4.01 -8.61
C SER A 108 8.05 -4.83 -7.37
N ASP A 109 6.79 -4.77 -6.96
CA ASP A 109 6.25 -5.51 -5.82
C ASP A 109 4.85 -6.06 -6.14
N THR A 110 4.28 -6.80 -5.20
CA THR A 110 2.98 -7.46 -5.35
C THR A 110 1.83 -6.49 -5.08
N VAL A 111 0.83 -6.47 -5.97
CA VAL A 111 -0.41 -5.72 -5.73
C VAL A 111 -1.21 -6.42 -4.63
N THR A 112 -1.50 -5.68 -3.57
CA THR A 112 -2.33 -6.11 -2.42
C THR A 112 -3.57 -5.24 -2.21
N VAL A 113 -3.64 -4.12 -2.94
CA VAL A 113 -4.80 -3.23 -3.00
C VAL A 113 -6.05 -3.97 -3.45
N LYS A 114 -7.17 -3.69 -2.76
CA LYS A 114 -8.51 -4.21 -3.03
C LYS A 114 -9.41 -3.07 -3.47
N LEU A 115 -10.25 -3.35 -4.48
CA LEU A 115 -11.24 -2.42 -5.01
C LEU A 115 -12.63 -2.94 -4.69
N GLU A 116 -13.45 -2.11 -4.07
CA GLU A 116 -14.87 -2.37 -3.81
C GLU A 116 -15.71 -1.30 -4.51
N THR A 117 -16.79 -1.68 -5.17
CA THR A 117 -17.61 -0.74 -5.97
C THR A 117 -18.86 -0.31 -5.23
N GLU A 118 -19.12 0.99 -5.20
CA GLU A 118 -20.35 1.59 -4.66
C GLU A 118 -21.35 1.94 -5.76
N GLU A 119 -20.88 2.49 -6.88
CA GLU A 119 -21.70 2.84 -8.04
C GLU A 119 -21.07 2.27 -9.31
N GLY A 120 -21.90 1.78 -10.23
CA GLY A 120 -21.45 1.07 -11.43
C GLY A 120 -21.25 -0.42 -11.17
N VAL A 121 -20.54 -1.07 -12.09
CA VAL A 121 -20.22 -2.50 -12.00
C VAL A 121 -18.73 -2.66 -12.13
N LEU A 122 -18.13 -3.44 -11.24
CA LEU A 122 -16.75 -3.87 -11.34
C LEU A 122 -16.62 -5.29 -10.82
N THR A 123 -15.91 -6.11 -11.57
CA THR A 123 -15.60 -7.50 -11.21
C THR A 123 -14.15 -7.76 -11.54
N GLY A 124 -13.47 -8.52 -10.69
CA GLY A 124 -12.04 -8.75 -10.84
C GLY A 124 -11.45 -9.33 -9.58
N ASN A 125 -10.16 -9.61 -9.65
CA ASN A 125 -9.38 -9.99 -8.50
C ASN A 125 -7.94 -9.52 -8.68
N ALA A 126 -7.21 -9.46 -7.57
CA ALA A 126 -5.80 -9.09 -7.53
C ALA A 126 -5.51 -7.76 -8.24
N ASP A 127 -4.86 -7.80 -9.40
CA ASP A 127 -4.31 -6.66 -10.12
C ASP A 127 -5.13 -6.22 -11.34
N SER A 128 -6.25 -6.89 -11.64
CA SER A 128 -7.07 -6.56 -12.83
C SER A 128 -8.56 -6.66 -12.55
N TYR A 129 -9.27 -5.58 -12.89
CA TYR A 129 -10.71 -5.44 -12.76
C TYR A 129 -11.33 -4.95 -14.06
N THR A 130 -12.54 -5.40 -14.36
CA THR A 130 -13.33 -5.00 -15.53
C THR A 130 -14.78 -4.78 -15.14
N GLY A 131 -15.46 -3.89 -15.85
CA GLY A 131 -16.84 -3.56 -15.60
C GLY A 131 -17.29 -2.38 -16.44
N HIS A 132 -18.19 -1.55 -15.90
CA HIS A 132 -18.67 -0.34 -16.57
C HIS A 132 -19.21 0.69 -15.58
N THR A 133 -19.32 1.94 -16.05
CA THR A 133 -20.01 3.01 -15.31
C THR A 133 -21.51 2.74 -15.21
N ASP A 134 -22.16 3.34 -14.22
CA ASP A 134 -23.61 3.32 -14.04
C ASP A 134 -24.33 4.10 -15.16
N GLU A 135 -25.65 4.24 -15.08
CA GLU A 135 -26.46 4.97 -16.06
C GLU A 135 -26.14 6.48 -16.11
N LYS A 136 -25.56 7.04 -15.04
CA LYS A 136 -25.18 8.46 -14.94
C LYS A 136 -23.75 8.72 -15.40
N GLY A 137 -23.00 7.68 -15.77
CA GLY A 137 -21.60 7.79 -16.18
C GLY A 137 -20.60 7.75 -15.04
N ASN A 138 -21.00 7.30 -13.85
CA ASN A 138 -20.13 7.18 -12.69
C ASN A 138 -19.69 5.72 -12.46
N LEU A 139 -18.43 5.54 -12.10
CA LEU A 139 -17.96 4.35 -11.41
C LEU A 139 -17.29 4.84 -10.12
N VAL A 140 -17.86 4.48 -8.98
CA VAL A 140 -17.38 4.90 -7.66
C VAL A 140 -16.78 3.69 -6.96
N ILE A 141 -15.50 3.78 -6.61
CA ILE A 141 -14.76 2.69 -6.00
C ILE A 141 -14.08 3.13 -4.71
N ASN A 142 -14.14 2.25 -3.72
CA ASN A 142 -13.39 2.30 -2.49
C ASN A 142 -12.10 1.48 -2.65
N VAL A 143 -10.97 2.13 -2.37
CA VAL A 143 -9.64 1.55 -2.49
C VAL A 143 -9.10 1.33 -1.08
N THR A 144 -8.71 0.10 -0.77
CA THR A 144 -8.12 -0.29 0.52
C THR A 144 -6.90 -1.17 0.33
N ASP A 145 -6.03 -1.25 1.34
CA ASP A 145 -4.89 -2.16 1.31
C ASP A 145 -4.61 -2.80 2.69
N PRO A 146 -5.54 -3.63 3.20
CA PRO A 146 -5.44 -4.22 4.54
C PRO A 146 -4.30 -5.22 4.69
N ASP A 147 -3.73 -5.70 3.57
CA ASP A 147 -2.60 -6.64 3.53
C ASP A 147 -1.30 -5.95 3.08
N GLY A 148 -1.37 -4.66 2.75
CA GLY A 148 -0.26 -3.87 2.23
C GLY A 148 0.95 -3.79 3.14
N LEU A 149 2.12 -3.71 2.50
CA LEU A 149 3.42 -3.57 3.16
C LEU A 149 3.95 -2.13 3.12
N GLY A 150 3.16 -1.18 2.61
CA GLY A 150 3.63 0.18 2.36
C GLY A 150 4.19 0.32 0.96
N THR A 151 3.42 -0.07 -0.05
CA THR A 151 3.77 0.07 -1.48
C THR A 151 3.06 1.26 -2.10
N ARG A 152 3.58 1.72 -3.24
CA ARG A 152 2.84 2.58 -4.15
C ARG A 152 2.19 1.73 -5.20
N THR A 153 0.88 1.89 -5.34
CA THR A 153 0.09 1.18 -6.34
C THR A 153 -0.44 2.18 -7.36
N THR A 154 -0.12 1.95 -8.63
CA THR A 154 -0.61 2.73 -9.76
C THR A 154 -1.85 2.06 -10.32
N LEU A 155 -3.00 2.72 -10.24
CA LEU A 155 -4.24 2.30 -10.89
C LEU A 155 -4.26 2.90 -12.30
N SER A 156 -4.09 2.05 -13.32
CA SER A 156 -4.29 2.40 -14.72
C SER A 156 -5.74 2.15 -15.10
N ILE A 157 -6.51 3.23 -15.21
CA ILE A 157 -7.95 3.20 -15.51
C ILE A 157 -8.12 3.48 -16.99
N THR A 158 -8.66 2.50 -17.70
CA THR A 158 -8.97 2.58 -19.13
C THR A 158 -10.47 2.53 -19.33
N VAL A 159 -11.04 3.52 -20.03
CA VAL A 159 -12.46 3.54 -20.42
C VAL A 159 -12.62 3.27 -21.91
N ASN A 160 -13.83 2.83 -22.30
CA ASN A 160 -14.19 2.29 -23.61
C ASN A 160 -13.51 0.94 -23.91
N ASP A 161 -13.96 0.28 -24.96
CA ASP A 161 -13.27 -0.87 -25.56
C ASP A 161 -12.93 -0.61 -27.03
N GLY A 162 -12.27 -1.58 -27.66
CA GLY A 162 -11.88 -1.48 -29.06
C GLY A 162 -10.91 -0.32 -29.34
N ALA A 163 -11.14 0.41 -30.43
CA ALA A 163 -10.21 1.41 -30.95
C ALA A 163 -10.24 2.78 -30.25
N LYS A 164 -11.20 3.04 -29.34
CA LYS A 164 -11.38 4.34 -28.67
C LYS A 164 -11.00 4.34 -27.18
N GLN A 165 -10.04 3.50 -26.78
CA GLN A 165 -9.61 3.42 -25.38
C GLN A 165 -8.95 4.72 -24.92
N LEU A 166 -9.36 5.21 -23.76
CA LEU A 166 -8.75 6.37 -23.08
C LEU A 166 -8.22 5.90 -21.74
N THR A 167 -6.98 6.25 -21.40
CA THR A 167 -6.34 5.81 -20.15
C THR A 167 -5.82 6.99 -19.34
N LYS A 168 -6.09 6.97 -18.02
CA LYS A 168 -5.53 7.88 -17.01
C LYS A 168 -5.07 7.05 -15.82
N THR A 169 -4.15 7.59 -15.03
CA THR A 169 -3.57 6.90 -13.88
C THR A 169 -3.84 7.65 -12.59
N GLN A 170 -4.03 6.90 -11.50
CA GLN A 170 -4.06 7.44 -10.15
C GLN A 170 -3.15 6.59 -9.27
N ASP A 171 -2.25 7.24 -8.55
CA ASP A 171 -1.36 6.56 -7.60
C ASP A 171 -1.91 6.67 -6.18
N VAL A 172 -1.83 5.56 -5.44
CA VAL A 172 -2.19 5.46 -4.04
C VAL A 172 -1.04 4.85 -3.24
N ILE A 173 -0.88 5.30 -1.99
CA ILE A 173 0.10 4.79 -1.04
C ILE A 173 -0.60 4.58 0.31
N PHE A 174 -0.58 3.34 0.80
CA PHE A 174 -1.03 2.99 2.14
C PHE A 174 0.18 2.78 3.05
N THR A 175 0.56 3.81 3.78
CA THR A 175 1.74 3.79 4.65
C THR A 175 1.58 2.79 5.80
N VAL A 176 2.66 2.09 6.17
CA VAL A 176 2.69 1.14 7.30
C VAL A 176 3.44 1.67 8.51
N LEU A 177 3.01 1.26 9.72
CA LEU A 177 3.64 1.68 10.97
C LEU A 177 5.08 1.17 11.11
N THR A 178 5.39 0.01 10.52
CA THR A 178 6.67 -0.70 10.69
C THR A 178 7.79 -0.22 9.78
N SER A 179 7.55 0.79 8.95
CA SER A 179 8.57 1.43 8.11
C SER A 179 8.69 2.93 8.46
N PRO A 180 9.91 3.47 8.49
CA PRO A 180 10.10 4.90 8.74
C PRO A 180 9.78 5.74 7.51
N ASP A 181 9.27 6.94 7.75
CA ASP A 181 9.02 7.90 6.68
C ASP A 181 10.31 8.62 6.24
N ILE A 182 11.19 7.89 5.56
CA ILE A 182 12.42 8.41 4.98
C ILE A 182 12.67 7.79 3.59
N PRO A 183 13.31 8.51 2.65
CA PRO A 183 13.62 7.97 1.31
C PRO A 183 14.50 6.71 1.31
N LEU A 184 15.23 6.46 2.40
CA LEU A 184 16.13 5.31 2.54
C LEU A 184 15.38 4.01 2.91
N ALA A 185 14.12 4.10 3.37
CA ALA A 185 13.30 2.95 3.73
C ALA A 185 12.92 2.11 2.51
N ASN A 186 12.81 0.80 2.68
CA ASN A 186 12.37 -0.08 1.61
C ASN A 186 10.90 0.16 1.23
N TYR A 187 10.06 0.50 2.22
CA TYR A 187 8.63 0.73 2.05
C TYR A 187 8.20 2.11 2.57
N TRP A 188 7.05 2.60 2.11
CA TRP A 188 6.42 3.81 2.64
C TRP A 188 5.80 3.50 3.99
N GLY A 189 6.16 4.28 5.00
CA GLY A 189 5.63 4.09 6.33
C GLY A 189 5.48 5.39 7.08
N HIS A 190 5.01 5.27 8.31
CA HIS A 190 4.74 6.38 9.22
C HIS A 190 5.27 6.10 10.62
N MET A 191 6.33 5.29 10.75
CA MET A 191 7.01 5.09 12.03
C MET A 191 7.51 6.42 12.58
N GLU A 192 7.13 6.72 13.81
CA GLU A 192 7.56 7.95 14.48
C GLU A 192 9.08 7.96 14.68
N LYS A 193 9.68 9.15 14.53
CA LYS A 193 11.13 9.33 14.73
C LYS A 193 11.55 9.04 16.17
N THR A 194 10.64 9.26 17.13
CA THR A 194 10.90 9.09 18.55
C THR A 194 9.71 8.47 19.27
N VAL A 195 9.97 7.76 20.36
CA VAL A 195 8.95 7.25 21.29
C VAL A 195 9.20 7.80 22.69
N ASN A 196 8.15 7.89 23.51
CA ASN A 196 8.25 8.32 24.90
C ASN A 196 7.84 7.16 25.83
N ASP A 197 8.69 6.83 26.82
CA ASP A 197 8.41 5.76 27.80
C ASP A 197 7.65 6.28 29.05
N GLY A 198 7.19 7.52 29.03
CA GLY A 198 6.62 8.28 30.14
C GLY A 198 7.63 9.18 30.88
N SER A 199 8.93 9.03 30.68
CA SER A 199 9.97 9.86 31.32
C SER A 199 11.12 10.26 30.39
N ASN A 200 11.42 9.42 29.40
CA ASN A 200 12.52 9.58 28.47
C ASN A 200 11.99 9.55 27.05
N THR A 201 12.69 10.24 26.16
CA THR A 201 12.43 10.19 24.71
C THR A 201 13.53 9.40 24.03
N PHE A 202 13.17 8.39 23.25
CA PHE A 202 14.11 7.56 22.51
C PHE A 202 13.91 7.75 21.01
N TYR A 203 14.99 7.80 20.26
CA TYR A 203 14.92 7.66 18.81
C TYR A 203 14.54 6.22 18.45
N ARG A 204 13.78 6.06 17.36
CA ARG A 204 13.55 4.73 16.80
C ARG A 204 14.88 4.05 16.41
N PRO A 205 14.89 2.71 16.32
CA PRO A 205 15.93 1.98 15.62
C PRO A 205 16.25 2.62 14.27
N LEU A 206 17.53 2.60 13.89
CA LEU A 206 17.97 3.14 12.61
C LEU A 206 18.08 2.03 11.57
N LEU A 207 17.73 2.36 10.33
CA LEU A 207 18.05 1.53 9.18
C LEU A 207 19.56 1.53 8.95
N ALA A 208 20.05 0.43 8.40
CA ALA A 208 21.45 0.28 7.99
C ALA A 208 21.92 1.42 7.08
N LYS A 209 21.04 1.88 6.17
CA LYS A 209 21.31 2.96 5.22
C LYS A 209 21.36 4.36 5.86
N GLU A 210 20.81 4.54 7.06
CA GLU A 210 20.86 5.83 7.78
C GLU A 210 22.20 6.06 8.49
N ILE A 211 23.02 5.01 8.57
CA ILE A 211 24.28 4.99 9.29
C ILE A 211 25.39 5.13 8.24
N ASP A 212 26.40 5.94 8.54
CA ASP A 212 27.53 6.14 7.64
C ASP A 212 28.18 4.80 7.25
N SER A 213 28.39 4.63 5.94
CA SER A 213 29.07 3.51 5.28
C SER A 213 30.47 3.18 5.84
N THR A 214 31.13 4.11 6.54
CA THR A 214 32.43 3.89 7.18
C THR A 214 32.35 3.02 8.44
N LEU A 215 31.14 2.75 8.94
CA LEU A 215 30.91 1.91 10.10
C LEU A 215 30.69 0.45 9.69
N SER A 216 31.43 -0.48 10.31
CA SER A 216 31.19 -1.92 10.15
C SER A 216 29.90 -2.30 10.87
N ILE A 217 28.78 -2.16 10.15
CA ILE A 217 27.44 -2.49 10.62
C ILE A 217 27.06 -3.93 10.23
N LEU A 218 26.25 -4.57 11.08
CA LEU A 218 25.45 -5.72 10.69
C LEU A 218 24.06 -5.26 10.33
N THR A 219 23.43 -5.97 9.40
CA THR A 219 22.05 -5.73 9.00
C THR A 219 21.14 -6.81 9.57
N TRP A 220 20.02 -6.39 10.13
CA TRP A 220 18.98 -7.26 10.67
C TRP A 220 17.71 -7.04 9.87
N GLU A 221 17.32 -8.04 9.08
CA GLU A 221 16.11 -7.97 8.26
C GLU A 221 14.88 -8.28 9.12
N ARG A 222 14.00 -7.29 9.27
CA ARG A 222 12.73 -7.39 10.00
C ARG A 222 11.71 -6.41 9.43
N ASN A 223 10.47 -6.86 9.34
CA ASN A 223 9.34 -6.06 8.83
C ASN A 223 9.65 -5.43 7.46
N ASN A 224 10.32 -6.19 6.60
CA ASN A 224 10.77 -5.80 5.25
C ASN A 224 11.77 -4.63 5.19
N GLU A 225 12.35 -4.26 6.34
CA GLU A 225 13.39 -3.25 6.47
C GLU A 225 14.71 -3.87 6.93
N LEU A 226 15.82 -3.21 6.60
CA LEU A 226 17.16 -3.60 7.05
C LEU A 226 17.63 -2.67 8.16
N TRP A 227 17.52 -3.14 9.40
CA TRP A 227 17.91 -2.39 10.59
C TRP A 227 19.40 -2.51 10.87
N GLY A 228 20.01 -1.42 11.32
CA GLY A 228 21.44 -1.36 11.61
C GLY A 228 21.75 -1.81 13.03
N ALA A 229 22.76 -2.69 13.15
CA ALA A 229 23.35 -3.10 14.41
C ALA A 229 24.85 -2.87 14.40
N ALA A 230 25.41 -2.36 15.49
CA ALA A 230 26.84 -2.04 15.58
C ALA A 230 27.40 -2.27 16.99
N GLN A 231 28.73 -2.14 17.10
CA GLN A 231 29.44 -2.19 18.37
C GLN A 231 29.19 -0.92 19.19
N TRP A 232 29.30 -1.04 20.51
CA TRP A 232 28.96 0.02 21.45
C TRP A 232 29.61 1.38 21.13
N ASN A 233 30.93 1.42 20.89
CA ASN A 233 31.62 2.68 20.60
C ASN A 233 31.08 3.41 19.37
N ARG A 234 30.66 2.66 18.34
CA ARG A 234 30.09 3.23 17.11
C ARG A 234 28.73 3.84 17.40
N ILE A 235 27.91 3.14 18.16
CA ILE A 235 26.57 3.60 18.53
C ILE A 235 26.65 4.81 19.46
N ASN A 236 27.52 4.76 20.47
CA ASN A 236 27.74 5.88 21.37
C ASN A 236 28.19 7.14 20.62
N ASN A 237 29.17 7.01 19.72
CA ASN A 237 29.63 8.12 18.89
C ASN A 237 28.51 8.65 17.97
N TYR A 238 27.69 7.77 17.38
CA TYR A 238 26.56 8.18 16.56
C TYR A 238 25.53 8.95 17.38
N CYS A 239 25.11 8.42 18.54
CA CYS A 239 24.15 9.10 19.41
C CYS A 239 24.65 10.51 19.76
N GLN A 240 25.90 10.66 20.16
CA GLN A 240 26.47 11.94 20.59
C GLN A 240 26.65 12.93 19.43
N ASN A 241 27.29 12.48 18.34
CA ASN A 241 27.73 13.39 17.28
C ASN A 241 26.65 13.68 16.22
N ASN A 242 25.73 12.73 15.98
CA ASN A 242 24.74 12.86 14.91
C ASN A 242 23.34 13.21 15.43
N LEU A 243 23.01 12.81 16.66
CA LEU A 243 21.68 13.01 17.24
C LEU A 243 21.67 13.96 18.45
N GLY A 244 22.83 14.38 18.97
CA GLY A 244 22.92 15.15 20.22
C GLY A 244 22.33 14.39 21.41
N ALA A 245 22.44 13.07 21.39
CA ALA A 245 21.78 12.12 22.27
C ALA A 245 22.81 11.22 22.97
N ASN A 246 22.34 10.33 23.85
CA ASN A 246 23.20 9.39 24.56
C ASN A 246 22.68 7.96 24.43
N LEU A 247 23.52 6.98 24.74
CA LEU A 247 23.01 5.65 25.07
C LEU A 247 22.19 5.71 26.37
N PRO A 248 21.12 4.91 26.48
CA PRO A 248 20.34 4.88 27.71
C PRO A 248 21.13 4.27 28.86
N THR A 249 20.82 4.69 30.10
CA THR A 249 21.27 3.96 31.30
C THR A 249 20.58 2.61 31.39
N ILE A 250 21.06 1.71 32.24
CA ILE A 250 20.42 0.43 32.58
C ILE A 250 18.99 0.67 33.05
N VAL A 251 18.78 1.67 33.91
CA VAL A 251 17.45 2.01 34.44
C VAL A 251 16.50 2.47 33.32
N GLU A 252 16.97 3.37 32.45
CA GLU A 252 16.20 3.85 31.29
C GLU A 252 15.88 2.72 30.31
N ALA A 253 16.86 1.86 30.01
CA ALA A 253 16.69 0.73 29.11
C ALA A 253 15.72 -0.33 29.67
N LYS A 254 15.77 -0.62 30.97
CA LYS A 254 14.82 -1.51 31.64
C LYS A 254 13.41 -0.94 31.62
N LYS A 255 13.25 0.35 31.88
CA LYS A 255 11.95 1.02 31.78
C LYS A 255 11.37 0.94 30.36
N LEU A 256 12.18 1.17 29.33
CA LEU A 256 11.73 1.01 27.95
C LEU A 256 11.34 -0.45 27.64
N ALA A 257 12.06 -1.43 28.18
CA ALA A 257 11.71 -2.85 28.08
C ALA A 257 10.39 -3.17 28.79
N GLU A 258 10.12 -2.58 29.96
CA GLU A 258 8.83 -2.71 30.67
C GLU A 258 7.68 -2.15 29.85
N VAL A 259 7.85 -0.96 29.26
CA VAL A 259 6.86 -0.40 28.32
C VAL A 259 6.61 -1.36 27.17
N ASN A 260 7.69 -1.91 26.58
CA ASN A 260 7.56 -2.86 25.49
C ASN A 260 6.80 -4.13 25.90
N LEU A 261 7.03 -4.62 27.12
CA LEU A 261 6.39 -5.82 27.67
C LEU A 261 4.99 -5.58 28.25
N SER A 262 4.46 -4.35 28.20
CA SER A 262 3.11 -4.03 28.67
C SER A 262 1.99 -4.62 27.80
N SER A 263 2.32 -5.19 26.64
CA SER A 263 1.40 -5.92 25.74
C SER A 263 2.05 -7.25 25.30
N PRO A 264 1.28 -8.35 25.19
CA PRO A 264 1.77 -9.64 24.69
C PRO A 264 2.40 -9.56 23.29
N GLU A 265 1.89 -8.67 22.44
CA GLU A 265 2.35 -8.43 21.07
C GLU A 265 3.54 -7.46 20.99
N HIS A 266 4.02 -6.98 22.14
CA HIS A 266 5.03 -5.94 22.32
C HIS A 266 4.55 -4.53 21.95
N TYR A 267 4.40 -3.67 22.95
CA TYR A 267 3.83 -2.33 22.80
C TYR A 267 4.59 -1.45 21.79
N LEU A 268 5.93 -1.50 21.79
CA LEU A 268 6.72 -0.68 20.85
C LEU A 268 6.56 -1.15 19.41
N TYR A 269 6.22 -2.42 19.17
CA TYR A 269 5.89 -2.92 17.85
C TYR A 269 4.48 -2.49 17.42
N THR A 270 3.47 -2.70 18.27
CA THR A 270 2.07 -2.46 17.90
C THR A 270 1.71 -0.98 17.81
N HIS A 271 2.34 -0.12 18.62
CA HIS A 271 2.03 1.32 18.67
C HIS A 271 3.05 2.20 17.96
N TYR A 272 4.31 1.74 17.87
CA TYR A 272 5.39 2.51 17.24
C TYR A 272 6.11 1.77 16.12
N GLY A 273 5.72 0.54 15.77
CA GLY A 273 6.30 -0.20 14.63
C GLY A 273 7.72 -0.72 14.82
N TRP A 274 8.31 -0.59 16.01
CA TRP A 274 9.69 -1.02 16.25
C TRP A 274 9.85 -2.53 16.01
N PRO A 275 10.98 -3.02 15.45
CA PRO A 275 11.21 -4.41 15.08
C PRO A 275 11.55 -5.31 16.28
N VAL A 276 10.80 -5.19 17.38
CA VAL A 276 11.03 -5.87 18.66
C VAL A 276 10.11 -7.08 18.88
N ASN A 277 9.22 -7.38 17.94
CA ASN A 277 8.33 -8.54 17.92
C ASN A 277 9.08 -9.84 17.56
N THR A 278 10.01 -10.26 18.41
CA THR A 278 10.87 -11.43 18.18
C THR A 278 10.88 -12.38 19.38
N LYS A 279 10.99 -13.69 19.10
CA LYS A 279 11.20 -14.73 20.12
C LYS A 279 12.63 -14.73 20.68
N LYS A 280 13.60 -14.32 19.87
CA LYS A 280 15.01 -14.19 20.32
C LYS A 280 15.18 -12.88 21.06
N ALA A 281 16.04 -12.86 22.08
CA ALA A 281 16.35 -11.66 22.84
C ALA A 281 16.81 -10.52 21.92
N PHE A 282 16.17 -9.37 22.05
CA PHE A 282 16.45 -8.13 21.34
C PHE A 282 17.24 -7.22 22.27
N PHE A 283 18.56 -7.38 22.29
CA PHE A 283 19.43 -6.60 23.16
C PHE A 283 19.70 -5.21 22.58
N ILE A 284 19.80 -4.23 23.47
CA ILE A 284 20.29 -2.88 23.19
C ILE A 284 21.46 -2.54 24.11
N TRP A 285 22.32 -1.65 23.62
CA TRP A 285 23.43 -1.11 24.40
C TRP A 285 22.94 -0.16 25.50
N THR A 286 23.64 -0.16 26.62
CA THR A 286 23.53 0.87 27.66
C THR A 286 24.81 1.69 27.75
N SER A 287 24.78 2.82 28.46
CA SER A 287 25.96 3.65 28.75
C SER A 287 26.81 3.14 29.92
N GLU A 288 26.42 2.04 30.57
CA GLU A 288 26.99 1.60 31.84
C GLU A 288 27.72 0.25 31.71
N LEU A 289 28.65 0.00 32.64
CA LEU A 289 29.35 -1.29 32.76
C LEU A 289 28.60 -2.20 33.73
N ASP A 290 28.62 -3.51 33.46
CA ASP A 290 28.26 -4.51 34.44
C ASP A 290 29.27 -4.47 35.60
N PRO A 291 28.81 -4.40 36.87
CA PRO A 291 29.68 -4.19 38.01
C PRO A 291 30.59 -5.39 38.32
N ASN A 292 30.22 -6.59 37.87
CA ASN A 292 30.95 -7.82 38.16
C ASN A 292 31.99 -8.12 37.07
N THR A 293 31.60 -7.97 35.80
CA THR A 293 32.45 -8.34 34.67
C THR A 293 33.26 -7.16 34.15
N LEU A 294 32.86 -5.92 34.47
CA LEU A 294 33.38 -4.67 33.88
C LEU A 294 33.22 -4.60 32.36
N SER A 295 32.39 -5.46 31.78
CA SER A 295 31.98 -5.40 30.38
C SER A 295 30.76 -4.50 30.25
N ILE A 296 30.48 -4.03 29.04
CA ILE A 296 29.38 -3.09 28.80
C ILE A 296 28.04 -3.81 29.00
N SER A 297 27.14 -3.21 29.77
CA SER A 297 25.81 -3.75 30.06
C SER A 297 24.88 -3.64 28.84
N ILE A 298 24.07 -4.67 28.65
CA ILE A 298 23.03 -4.74 27.62
C ILE A 298 21.71 -5.17 28.24
N ILE A 299 20.60 -4.64 27.71
CA ILE A 299 19.24 -4.94 28.18
C ILE A 299 18.42 -5.51 27.02
N GLY A 300 17.74 -6.62 27.26
CA GLY A 300 16.80 -7.20 26.30
C GLY A 300 15.44 -6.49 26.33
N LEU A 301 15.07 -5.80 25.26
CA LEU A 301 13.79 -5.06 25.19
C LEU A 301 12.55 -5.96 25.20
N ASN A 302 12.68 -7.23 24.83
CA ASN A 302 11.57 -8.18 24.74
C ASN A 302 11.57 -9.23 25.85
N ASN A 303 12.44 -9.10 26.86
CA ASN A 303 12.46 -10.00 28.02
C ASN A 303 12.91 -9.33 29.34
N ASN A 304 13.29 -8.05 29.27
CA ASN A 304 13.82 -7.24 30.36
C ASN A 304 15.03 -7.87 31.10
N GLN A 305 15.75 -8.78 30.45
CA GLN A 305 16.91 -9.44 31.04
C GLN A 305 18.15 -8.57 30.84
N ALA A 306 18.91 -8.39 31.91
CA ALA A 306 20.24 -7.79 31.85
C ALA A 306 21.29 -8.86 31.52
N SER A 307 22.29 -8.46 30.74
CA SER A 307 23.48 -9.25 30.41
C SER A 307 24.64 -8.30 30.18
N ASP A 308 25.83 -8.83 29.94
CA ASP A 308 26.99 -8.06 29.50
C ASP A 308 27.45 -8.46 28.09
N SER A 309 28.34 -7.64 27.53
CA SER A 309 28.84 -7.79 26.17
C SER A 309 29.90 -8.88 25.98
N GLY A 310 30.37 -9.51 27.06
CA GLY A 310 31.54 -10.39 27.08
C GLY A 310 32.86 -9.68 26.78
N SER A 311 32.87 -8.35 26.73
CA SER A 311 34.03 -7.54 26.39
C SER A 311 34.11 -6.24 27.21
N LYS A 312 35.27 -6.04 27.81
CA LYS A 312 35.65 -4.78 28.49
C LYS A 312 35.99 -3.65 27.51
N ASN A 313 36.28 -3.99 26.25
CA ASN A 313 36.67 -3.02 25.23
C ASN A 313 35.44 -2.43 24.54
N ALA A 314 35.45 -1.11 24.34
CA ALA A 314 34.38 -0.35 23.69
C ALA A 314 34.08 -0.78 22.23
N GLY A 315 35.08 -1.36 21.55
CA GLY A 315 34.94 -1.94 20.21
C GLY A 315 34.92 -3.48 20.19
N GLY A 316 34.74 -4.14 21.34
CA GLY A 316 34.63 -5.59 21.43
C GLY A 316 33.21 -6.05 21.82
N GLY A 317 32.99 -7.36 21.83
CA GLY A 317 31.70 -7.96 22.16
C GLY A 317 30.76 -8.07 20.95
N GLY A 318 29.45 -8.03 21.22
CA GLY A 318 28.39 -8.20 20.23
C GLY A 318 28.15 -6.99 19.32
N ARG A 319 27.12 -7.09 18.48
CA ARG A 319 26.57 -5.97 17.70
C ARG A 319 25.06 -5.96 17.90
N TYR A 320 24.54 -4.84 18.36
CA TYR A 320 23.15 -4.67 18.76
C TYR A 320 22.54 -3.46 18.06
N ILE A 321 21.21 -3.42 18.01
CA ILE A 321 20.45 -2.36 17.33
C ILE A 321 20.77 -1.00 17.96
N ILE A 322 20.80 0.04 17.14
CA ILE A 322 21.03 1.41 17.57
C ILE A 322 19.77 2.00 18.19
N ILE A 323 19.79 2.20 19.50
CA ILE A 323 18.79 2.99 20.23
C ILE A 323 19.52 4.10 20.98
N CYS A 324 19.13 5.35 20.72
CA CYS A 324 19.64 6.52 21.40
C CYS A 324 18.53 7.19 22.20
N ARG A 325 18.83 7.66 23.40
CA ARG A 325 17.96 8.41 24.29
C ARG A 325 18.32 9.90 24.20
N LYS A 326 17.34 10.72 23.84
CA LYS A 326 17.46 12.16 23.64
C LYS A 326 17.72 12.89 24.96
#